data_AF-A0A4Y9PAB2-F1
#
_entry.id   AF-A0A4Y9PAB2-F1
#
_cell.length_a   1.000
_cell.length_b   1.000
_cell.length_c   1.000
_cell.angle_alpha   90.00
_cell.angle_beta   90.00
_cell.angle_gamma   90.00
#
_symmetry.space_group_name_H-M   'P 1'
#
loop_
_entity.id
_entity.type
_entity.pdbx_description
1 polymer ?
#
loop_
_entity_poly.entity_id
_entity_poly.type
_entity_poly.pdbx_seq_one_letter_code
_entity_poly.pdbx_strand_id
1 'polypeptide(L)'
;MTPGTIAVDASVNFFLYDDVEAVRLAFQQNVPAAVTPTQQVCPDGPDRSDYHDERQEPAGQLACWVAADNGAPYIVWTTDVPSVMATVGGPVGATPGDLWPFWLNTPIDLPE
;
A
#
# COMPACT_ATOMS: atom_id res chain seq x y z
N MET A 1 5.56 -6.22 -31.04
CA MET A 1 5.14 -5.06 -30.24
C MET A 1 5.82 -5.21 -28.89
N THR A 2 6.80 -4.38 -28.60
CA THR A 2 7.48 -4.39 -27.30
C THR A 2 6.52 -3.75 -26.30
N PRO A 3 6.24 -4.35 -25.13
CA PRO A 3 5.44 -3.68 -24.11
C PRO A 3 6.16 -2.39 -23.72
N GLY A 4 5.54 -1.24 -23.95
CA GLY A 4 6.04 0.03 -23.47
C GLY A 4 5.84 0.06 -21.97
N THR A 5 6.93 0.16 -21.21
CA THR A 5 6.87 0.48 -19.79
C THR A 5 6.29 1.89 -19.68
N ILE A 6 5.02 1.99 -19.27
CA ILE A 6 4.45 3.27 -18.85
C ILE A 6 5.15 3.61 -17.54
N ALA A 7 5.95 4.67 -17.53
CA ALA A 7 6.46 5.23 -16.30
C ALA A 7 5.25 5.74 -15.51
N VAL A 8 4.87 5.02 -14.45
CA VAL A 8 3.84 5.48 -13.53
C VAL A 8 4.48 6.54 -12.66
N ASP A 9 3.96 7.77 -12.72
CA ASP A 9 4.36 8.85 -11.81
C ASP A 9 3.77 8.54 -10.42
N ALA A 10 4.46 7.65 -9.70
CA ALA A 10 4.06 7.18 -8.38
C ALA A 10 4.98 7.79 -7.32
N SER A 11 4.41 8.12 -6.18
CA SER A 11 5.15 8.61 -5.01
C SER A 11 4.98 7.63 -3.86
N VAL A 12 6.07 7.33 -3.17
CA VAL A 12 6.04 6.59 -1.89
C VAL A 12 6.30 7.58 -0.76
N ASN A 13 5.45 7.54 0.26
CA ASN A 13 5.66 8.25 1.50
C ASN A 13 5.81 7.24 2.64
N PHE A 14 6.83 7.42 3.47
CA PHE A 14 7.06 6.61 4.65
C PHE A 14 6.78 7.44 5.90
N PHE A 15 6.07 6.83 6.84
CA PHE A 15 5.72 7.40 8.13
C PHE A 15 6.22 6.45 9.21
N LEU A 16 7.12 6.95 10.06
CA LEU A 16 7.62 6.28 11.25
C LEU A 16 6.74 6.66 12.44
N TYR A 17 6.41 5.69 13.28
CA TYR A 17 5.60 5.88 14.48
C TYR A 17 6.34 5.36 15.71
N ASP A 18 5.98 5.90 16.88
CA ASP A 18 6.61 5.54 18.16
C ASP A 18 6.35 4.08 18.55
N ASP A 19 5.18 3.54 18.20
CA ASP A 19 4.78 2.17 18.51
C ASP A 19 3.79 1.59 17.49
N VAL A 20 3.57 0.28 17.62
CA VAL A 20 2.66 -0.51 16.78
C VAL A 20 1.21 -0.02 16.85
N GLU A 21 0.77 0.46 18.01
CA GLU A 21 -0.61 0.92 18.18
C GLU A 21 -0.84 2.23 17.41
N ALA A 22 0.14 3.14 17.42
CA ALA A 22 0.13 4.36 16.63
C ALA A 22 0.07 4.08 15.12
N VAL A 23 0.80 3.06 14.63
CA VAL A 23 0.71 2.58 13.25
C VAL A 23 -0.70 2.08 12.92
N ARG A 24 -1.27 1.22 13.78
CA ARG A 24 -2.62 0.66 13.57
C ARG A 24 -3.69 1.74 13.54
N LEU A 25 -3.60 2.72 14.44
CA LEU A 25 -4.49 3.88 14.45
C LEU A 25 -4.33 4.73 13.19
N ALA A 26 -3.10 5.00 12.76
CA ALA A 26 -2.86 5.75 11.54
C ALA A 26 -3.42 5.03 10.30
N PHE A 27 -3.24 3.72 10.21
CA PHE A 27 -3.83 2.92 9.13
C PHE A 27 -5.36 3.05 9.12
N GLN A 28 -6.02 2.88 10.27
CA GLN A 28 -7.47 3.03 10.39
C GLN A 28 -7.99 4.42 10.00
N GLN A 29 -7.19 5.46 10.23
CA GLN A 29 -7.55 6.83 9.90
C GLN A 29 -7.35 7.17 8.41
N ASN A 30 -6.31 6.61 7.79
CA ASN A 30 -5.93 6.93 6.41
C ASN A 30 -6.56 5.99 5.38
N VAL A 31 -6.93 4.77 5.77
CA VAL A 31 -7.58 3.79 4.89
C VAL A 31 -9.09 3.88 5.06
N PRO A 32 -9.86 4.14 3.99
CA PRO A 32 -11.32 4.14 4.07
C PRO A 32 -11.87 2.85 4.66
N ALA A 33 -12.84 2.95 5.57
CA ALA A 33 -13.46 1.77 6.17
C ALA A 33 -14.14 0.86 5.12
N ALA A 34 -14.63 1.45 4.03
CA ALA A 34 -15.18 0.77 2.88
C ALA A 34 -14.20 0.81 1.70
N VAL A 35 -13.12 0.03 1.79
CA VAL A 35 -12.35 -0.35 0.60
C VAL A 35 -13.22 -1.33 -0.18
N THR A 36 -13.72 -0.91 -1.34
CA THR A 36 -14.58 -1.78 -2.15
C THR A 36 -13.70 -2.63 -3.05
N PRO A 37 -13.85 -3.97 -3.06
CA PRO A 37 -13.15 -4.84 -3.98
C PRO A 37 -13.54 -4.56 -5.44
N THR A 38 -12.81 -3.66 -6.11
CA THR A 38 -12.74 -3.61 -7.57
C THR A 38 -12.04 -4.88 -8.06
N GLN A 39 -12.55 -5.48 -9.13
CA GLN A 39 -12.32 -6.90 -9.47
C GLN A 39 -10.90 -7.27 -9.94
N GLN A 40 -9.97 -6.35 -9.89
CA GLN A 40 -8.55 -6.58 -10.08
C GLN A 40 -7.87 -5.68 -9.05
N VAL A 41 -6.62 -5.92 -8.65
CA VAL A 41 -5.57 -4.92 -8.83
C VAL A 41 -4.43 -5.01 -7.77
N CYS A 42 -4.66 -5.37 -6.50
CA CYS A 42 -3.60 -6.09 -5.76
C CYS A 42 -3.60 -7.56 -6.25
N PRO A 43 -2.50 -8.33 -6.12
CA PRO A 43 -2.48 -9.73 -6.53
C PRO A 43 -3.72 -10.54 -6.07
N ASP A 44 -4.38 -10.12 -4.99
CA ASP A 44 -5.58 -10.74 -4.41
C ASP A 44 -6.78 -9.77 -4.19
N GLY A 45 -6.82 -8.60 -4.85
CA GLY A 45 -7.96 -7.65 -4.80
C GLY A 45 -7.84 -6.53 -3.74
N PRO A 46 -8.76 -5.54 -3.71
CA PRO A 46 -8.80 -4.50 -2.67
C PRO A 46 -9.16 -5.12 -1.34
N ASP A 47 -8.13 -5.55 -0.64
CA ASP A 47 -8.26 -6.24 0.61
C ASP A 47 -7.62 -5.40 1.70
N ARG A 48 -8.39 -5.15 2.75
CA ARG A 48 -7.81 -4.79 4.04
C ARG A 48 -7.39 -6.11 4.67
N SER A 49 -6.18 -6.55 4.35
CA SER A 49 -5.65 -7.84 4.78
C SER A 49 -4.61 -7.68 5.88
N ASP A 50 -4.48 -8.74 6.68
CA ASP A 50 -3.35 -8.89 7.58
C ASP A 50 -2.11 -9.25 6.75
N TYR A 51 -1.08 -8.41 6.86
CA TYR A 51 0.21 -8.65 6.24
C TYR A 51 1.03 -9.58 7.15
N HIS A 52 1.63 -10.61 6.55
CA HIS A 52 2.47 -11.57 7.26
C HIS A 52 3.90 -11.51 6.72
N ASP A 53 4.88 -11.74 7.59
CA ASP A 53 6.28 -11.78 7.21
C ASP A 53 6.67 -13.13 6.52
N GLU A 54 7.97 -13.30 6.24
CA GLU A 54 8.52 -14.52 5.64
C GLU A 54 8.29 -15.79 6.49
N ARG A 55 8.01 -15.65 7.79
CA ARG A 55 7.73 -16.73 8.74
C ARG A 55 6.23 -16.99 8.91
N GLN A 56 5.39 -16.26 8.17
CA GLN A 56 3.93 -16.28 8.31
C GLN A 56 3.45 -15.77 9.68
N GLU A 57 4.23 -14.91 10.33
CA GLU A 57 3.80 -14.20 11.54
C GLU A 57 3.08 -12.90 11.16
N PRO A 58 1.99 -12.52 11.86
CA PRO A 58 1.33 -11.24 11.62
C PRO A 58 2.32 -10.10 11.82
N ALA A 59 2.57 -9.35 10.74
CA ALA A 59 3.55 -8.29 10.70
C ALA A 59 2.93 -6.91 10.46
N GLY A 60 1.65 -6.81 10.11
CA GLY A 60 0.98 -5.52 9.93
C GLY A 60 -0.31 -5.64 9.13
N GLN A 61 -0.64 -4.60 8.36
CA GLN A 61 -1.83 -4.53 7.50
C GLN A 61 -1.45 -4.04 6.10
N LEU A 62 -2.21 -4.49 5.11
CA LEU A 62 -2.12 -4.03 3.73
C LEU A 62 -3.52 -3.61 3.28
N ALA A 63 -3.60 -2.50 2.54
CA ALA A 63 -4.79 -2.07 1.83
C ALA A 63 -4.41 -1.51 0.46
N CYS A 64 -5.29 -1.69 -0.52
CA CYS A 64 -5.19 -1.00 -1.79
C CYS A 64 -6.57 -0.69 -2.33
N TRP A 65 -6.73 0.46 -2.99
CA TRP A 65 -8.01 0.88 -3.53
C TRP A 65 -7.84 1.94 -4.61
N VAL A 66 -8.95 2.28 -5.28
CA VAL A 66 -9.05 3.48 -6.12
C VAL A 66 -9.98 4.44 -5.40
N ALA A 67 -9.50 5.66 -5.11
CA ALA A 67 -10.27 6.66 -4.38
C ALA A 67 -11.46 7.13 -5.23
N ALA A 68 -12.66 7.11 -4.65
CA ALA A 68 -13.90 7.36 -5.37
C ALA A 68 -14.09 8.83 -5.79
N ASP A 69 -13.41 9.76 -5.10
CA ASP A 69 -13.50 11.20 -5.31
C ASP A 69 -12.67 11.68 -6.51
N ASN A 70 -11.51 11.07 -6.75
CA ASN A 70 -10.56 11.50 -7.77
C ASN A 70 -10.13 10.39 -8.75
N GLY A 71 -10.47 9.13 -8.50
CA GLY A 71 -10.07 7.99 -9.35
C GLY A 71 -8.58 7.64 -9.28
N ALA A 72 -7.85 8.14 -8.28
CA ALA A 72 -6.44 7.84 -8.07
C ALA A 72 -6.27 6.52 -7.30
N PRO A 73 -5.31 5.66 -7.70
CA PRO A 73 -5.00 4.44 -6.99
C PRO A 73 -4.10 4.71 -5.77
N TYR A 74 -4.33 3.95 -4.70
CA TYR A 74 -3.51 3.95 -3.49
C TYR A 74 -3.16 2.53 -3.05
N ILE A 75 -1.94 2.34 -2.55
CA ILE A 75 -1.53 1.21 -1.72
C ILE A 75 -1.09 1.77 -0.38
N VAL A 76 -1.57 1.18 0.72
CA VAL A 76 -1.09 1.47 2.08
C VAL A 76 -0.66 0.16 2.70
N TRP A 77 0.55 0.14 3.24
CA TRP A 77 1.11 -0.99 3.95
C TRP A 77 1.61 -0.55 5.31
N THR A 78 1.53 -1.43 6.30
CA THR A 78 2.15 -1.24 7.59
C THR A 78 3.02 -2.41 7.98
N THR A 79 4.01 -2.13 8.82
CA THR A 79 4.75 -3.15 9.56
C THR A 79 4.85 -2.77 11.04
N ASP A 80 4.63 -3.76 11.90
CA ASP A 80 4.73 -3.65 13.36
C ASP A 80 6.21 -3.49 13.76
N VAL A 81 7.15 -4.05 13.01
CA VAL A 81 8.59 -3.83 13.19
C VAL A 81 9.16 -3.32 11.86
N PRO A 82 9.53 -2.03 11.74
CA PRO A 82 9.84 -1.06 12.79
C PRO A 82 8.77 0.03 13.00
N SER A 83 7.51 -0.34 13.22
CA SER A 83 6.41 0.63 13.39
C SER A 83 6.28 1.64 12.22
N VAL A 84 6.13 1.15 11.00
CA VAL A 84 6.06 1.98 9.79
C VAL A 84 4.72 1.84 9.09
N MET A 85 4.24 2.95 8.52
CA MET A 85 3.24 2.94 7.46
C MET A 85 3.88 3.50 6.19
N ALA A 86 3.67 2.84 5.06
CA ALA A 86 4.03 3.34 3.74
C ALA A 86 2.76 3.58 2.92
N THR A 87 2.73 4.67 2.17
CA THR A 87 1.63 4.97 1.24
C THR A 87 2.19 5.21 -0.16
N VAL A 88 1.61 4.54 -1.15
CA VAL A 88 1.92 4.72 -2.57
C VAL A 88 0.70 5.30 -3.25
N GLY A 89 0.84 6.46 -3.87
CA GLY A 89 -0.20 7.08 -4.69
C GLY A 89 0.21 7.13 -6.15
N GLY A 90 -0.74 6.92 -7.06
CA GLY A 90 -0.55 7.02 -8.51
C GLY A 90 -1.42 8.07 -9.19
N PRO A 91 -1.25 8.28 -10.51
CA PRO A 91 -2.06 9.20 -11.28
C PRO A 91 -3.50 8.67 -11.47
N VAL A 92 -4.44 9.58 -11.70
CA VAL A 92 -5.85 9.24 -11.99
C VAL A 92 -5.93 8.31 -13.20
N GLY A 93 -6.70 7.23 -13.06
CA GLY A 93 -6.89 6.23 -14.12
C GLY A 93 -5.83 5.11 -14.14
N ALA A 94 -4.79 5.21 -13.32
CA ALA A 94 -3.97 4.05 -13.00
C ALA A 94 -4.69 3.12 -12.01
N THR A 95 -4.16 1.91 -11.89
CA THR A 95 -4.69 0.86 -11.03
C THR A 95 -3.66 0.56 -9.93
N PRO A 96 -4.03 0.15 -8.69
CA PRO A 96 -3.03 -0.35 -7.72
C PRO A 96 -2.02 -1.41 -8.21
N GLY A 97 -2.24 -2.08 -9.35
CA GLY A 97 -1.43 -3.16 -9.89
C GLY A 97 -0.37 -2.60 -10.82
N ASP A 98 -0.61 -1.41 -11.35
CA ASP A 98 0.42 -0.56 -11.93
C ASP A 98 1.37 -0.03 -10.84
N LEU A 99 0.85 0.16 -9.60
CA LEU A 99 1.66 0.57 -8.43
C LEU A 99 2.39 -0.60 -7.77
N TRP A 100 1.89 -1.83 -7.91
CA TRP A 100 2.39 -2.98 -7.16
C TRP A 100 3.88 -3.31 -7.42
N PRO A 101 4.38 -3.30 -8.67
CA PRO A 101 5.81 -3.46 -8.91
C PRO A 101 6.64 -2.33 -8.29
N PHE A 102 6.11 -1.11 -8.24
CA PHE A 102 6.81 0.02 -7.63
C PHE A 102 6.90 -0.17 -6.11
N TRP A 103 5.81 -0.63 -5.47
CA TRP A 103 5.79 -1.02 -4.06
C TRP A 103 6.84 -2.10 -3.75
N LEU A 104 6.82 -3.22 -4.47
CA LEU A 104 7.73 -4.36 -4.24
C LEU A 104 9.22 -4.03 -4.47
N ASN A 105 9.52 -3.09 -5.36
CA ASN A 105 10.90 -2.73 -5.69
C ASN A 105 11.38 -1.46 -4.98
N THR A 106 10.56 -0.87 -4.09
CA THR A 106 11.01 0.27 -3.29
C THR A 106 11.87 -0.25 -2.14
N PRO A 107 13.18 0.05 -2.10
CA PRO A 107 14.01 -0.34 -0.98
C PRO A 107 13.52 0.38 0.28
N ILE A 108 13.09 -0.40 1.27
CA ILE A 108 12.78 0.12 2.59
C ILE A 108 14.08 0.01 3.42
N ASP A 109 14.98 0.99 3.24
CA ASP A 109 16.13 1.15 4.13
C ASP A 109 15.62 1.75 5.45
N LEU A 110 15.19 0.87 6.33
CA LEU A 110 14.76 1.23 7.67
C LEU A 110 16.01 1.43 8.53
N PRO A 111 16.12 2.54 9.28
CA PRO A 111 17.21 2.70 10.21
C PRO A 111 17.19 1.56 11.24
N GLU A 112 18.33 0.91 11.42
CA GLU A 112 18.57 -0.11 12.45
C GLU A 112 18.43 0.46 13.88
#